data_AF-A0A2I0HS77-F1
#
_entry.id   AF-A0A2I0HS77-F1
#
_cell.length_a   1.000
_cell.length_b   1.000
_cell.length_c   1.000
_cell.angle_alpha   90.00
_cell.angle_beta   90.00
_cell.angle_gamma   90.00
#
_symmetry.space_group_name_H-M   'P 1'
#
loop_
_entity.id
_entity.type
_entity.pdbx_description
1 polymer ?
#
loop_
_entity_poly.entity_id
_entity_poly.type
_entity_poly.pdbx_seq_one_letter_code
_entity_poly.pdbx_strand_id
1 'polypeptide(L)'
;MRQLHLHVISQDFNSPHLKNKKHWNSFNTAFFRDSVDVIEEVSSKGKATIKGDEGLLSMELRCHRCRSAHPNIPRLKSHITNCKAAFPAALLQNGRLVHRPGEVGTVKP
;
A
#
# COMPACT_ATOMS: atom_id res chain seq x y z
N MET A 1 -4.99 -12.43 13.44
CA MET A 1 -6.11 -13.11 12.76
C MET A 1 -5.57 -14.34 12.06
N ARG A 2 -6.28 -15.48 12.12
CA ARG A 2 -5.84 -16.75 11.47
C ARG A 2 -6.62 -17.09 10.20
N GLN A 3 -7.81 -16.52 10.03
CA GLN A 3 -8.66 -16.73 8.85
C GLN A 3 -8.35 -15.71 7.75
N LEU A 4 -8.67 -16.11 6.51
CA LEU A 4 -8.64 -15.22 5.36
C LEU A 4 -9.59 -14.03 5.61
N HIS A 5 -9.10 -12.83 5.36
CA HIS A 5 -9.86 -11.60 5.48
C HIS A 5 -9.49 -10.68 4.32
N LEU A 6 -10.52 -10.10 3.70
CA LEU A 6 -10.37 -9.12 2.63
C LEU A 6 -10.59 -7.72 3.22
N HIS A 7 -9.67 -6.80 2.94
CA HIS A 7 -9.82 -5.41 3.34
C HIS A 7 -10.49 -4.63 2.21
N VAL A 8 -11.62 -3.99 2.52
CA VAL A 8 -12.24 -2.96 1.67
C VAL A 8 -12.04 -1.64 2.38
N ILE A 9 -11.18 -0.78 1.85
CA ILE A 9 -10.69 0.41 2.55
C ILE A 9 -10.67 1.63 1.63
N SER A 10 -11.19 2.75 2.12
CA SER A 10 -11.13 4.04 1.44
C SER A 10 -9.72 4.64 1.49
N GLN A 11 -9.37 5.43 0.47
CA GLN A 11 -8.01 5.99 0.31
C GLN A 11 -7.79 7.35 1.01
N ASP A 12 -8.73 7.79 1.85
CA ASP A 12 -8.58 9.00 2.67
C ASP A 12 -7.70 8.73 3.90
N PHE A 13 -7.75 7.51 4.45
CA PHE A 13 -7.03 7.11 5.66
C PHE A 13 -7.24 8.05 6.86
N ASN A 14 -8.39 8.76 6.92
CA ASN A 14 -8.72 9.68 8.00
C ASN A 14 -9.38 8.94 9.16
N SER A 15 -8.57 8.30 10.00
CA SER A 15 -9.07 7.54 11.16
C SER A 15 -8.25 7.82 12.42
N PRO A 16 -8.89 7.95 13.60
CA PRO A 16 -8.17 8.02 14.88
C PRO A 16 -7.38 6.74 15.19
N HIS A 17 -7.69 5.62 14.54
CA HIS A 17 -7.01 4.32 14.75
C HIS A 17 -5.75 4.13 13.89
N LEU A 18 -5.47 5.03 12.94
CA LEU A 18 -4.19 5.09 12.25
C LEU A 18 -3.14 5.73 13.18
N LYS A 19 -2.45 4.91 13.98
CA LYS A 19 -1.63 5.38 15.12
C LYS A 19 -0.13 5.24 14.91
N ASN A 20 0.32 4.24 14.15
CA ASN A 20 1.73 3.90 14.05
C ASN A 20 2.14 3.60 12.60
N LYS A 21 3.45 3.51 12.39
CA LYS A 21 4.06 3.25 11.08
C LYS A 21 3.58 1.93 10.46
N LYS A 22 3.45 0.87 11.28
CA LYS A 22 2.97 -0.45 10.85
C LYS A 22 1.56 -0.37 10.26
N HIS A 23 0.64 0.37 10.89
CA HIS A 23 -0.71 0.57 10.37
C HIS A 23 -0.70 1.27 9.00
N TRP A 24 0.15 2.26 8.79
CA TRP A 24 0.24 2.93 7.49
C TRP A 24 0.84 2.01 6.42
N ASN A 25 2.00 1.45 6.72
CA ASN A 25 2.77 0.66 5.77
C ASN A 25 2.08 -0.65 5.40
N SER A 26 1.25 -1.23 6.28
CA SER A 26 0.49 -2.44 5.96
C SER A 26 -0.54 -2.25 4.84
N PHE A 27 -0.94 -1.01 4.54
CA PHE A 27 -1.89 -0.68 3.47
C PHE A 27 -1.27 0.10 2.30
N ASN A 28 -0.12 0.75 2.52
CA ASN A 28 0.47 1.70 1.56
C ASN A 28 1.86 1.26 1.03
N THR A 29 2.20 -0.02 1.20
CA THR A 29 3.40 -0.67 0.64
C THR A 29 3.01 -2.00 -0.01
N ALA A 30 3.98 -2.67 -0.64
CA ALA A 30 3.80 -4.01 -1.21
C ALA A 30 3.48 -5.10 -0.18
N PHE A 31 3.44 -4.77 1.12
CA PHE A 31 2.86 -5.62 2.16
C PHE A 31 1.37 -5.84 1.94
N PHE A 32 0.66 -4.80 1.50
CA PHE A 32 -0.71 -4.93 1.05
C PHE A 32 -0.71 -5.66 -0.29
N ARG A 33 -1.54 -6.70 -0.40
CA ARG A 33 -1.69 -7.46 -1.64
C ARG A 33 -3.01 -7.09 -2.27
N ASP A 34 -2.96 -6.53 -3.46
CA ASP A 34 -4.18 -6.20 -4.18
C ASP A 34 -4.96 -7.47 -4.52
N SER A 35 -6.28 -7.40 -4.37
CA SER A 35 -7.16 -8.54 -4.66
C SER A 35 -7.04 -9.01 -6.10
N VAL A 36 -6.84 -8.09 -7.05
CA VAL A 36 -6.67 -8.40 -8.47
C VAL A 36 -5.45 -9.30 -8.69
N ASP A 37 -4.32 -8.97 -8.05
CA ASP A 37 -3.08 -9.74 -8.18
C ASP A 37 -3.17 -11.11 -7.49
N VAL A 38 -3.89 -11.21 -6.37
CA VAL A 38 -4.11 -12.48 -5.67
C VAL A 38 -5.02 -13.40 -6.49
N ILE A 39 -6.09 -12.87 -7.08
CA ILE A 39 -7.01 -13.63 -7.94
C ILE A 39 -6.27 -14.17 -9.17
N GLU A 40 -5.47 -13.32 -9.84
CA GLU A 40 -4.65 -13.74 -10.99
C GLU A 40 -3.65 -14.84 -10.60
N GLU A 41 -2.99 -14.68 -9.46
CA GLU A 41 -2.01 -15.65 -8.96
C GLU A 41 -2.64 -17.01 -8.64
N VAL A 42 -3.79 -17.01 -7.96
CA VAL A 42 -4.51 -18.25 -7.64
C VAL A 42 -5.04 -18.91 -8.91
N SER A 43 -5.56 -18.13 -9.86
CA SER A 43 -6.09 -18.65 -11.13
C SER A 43 -4.98 -19.29 -11.98
N SER A 44 -3.78 -18.73 -11.97
CA SER A 44 -2.64 -19.23 -12.77
C SER A 44 -1.82 -20.32 -12.08
N LYS A 45 -1.67 -20.29 -10.75
CA LYS A 45 -0.76 -21.17 -10.00
C LYS A 45 -1.47 -22.12 -9.02
N GLY A 46 -2.79 -21.99 -8.88
CA GLY A 46 -3.59 -22.76 -7.92
C GLY A 46 -3.37 -22.38 -6.45
N LYS A 47 -2.55 -21.36 -6.15
CA LYS A 47 -2.24 -20.92 -4.78
C LYS A 47 -1.79 -19.46 -4.74
N ALA A 48 -1.98 -18.83 -3.58
CA ALA A 48 -1.44 -17.50 -3.30
C ALA A 48 -0.06 -17.61 -2.61
N THR A 49 0.89 -16.78 -3.03
CA THR A 49 2.17 -16.63 -2.33
C THR A 49 1.99 -15.84 -1.05
N ILE A 50 2.36 -16.45 0.08
CA ILE A 50 2.41 -15.79 1.38
C ILE A 50 3.86 -15.36 1.61
N LYS A 51 4.22 -14.13 1.19
CA LYS A 51 5.50 -13.50 1.54
C LYS A 51 5.22 -12.35 2.51
N GLY A 52 5.44 -12.61 3.79
CA GLY A 52 5.41 -11.57 4.82
C GLY A 52 6.79 -10.94 4.93
N ASP A 53 7.08 -9.93 4.12
CA ASP A 53 8.27 -9.11 4.33
C ASP A 53 7.95 -8.06 5.40
N GLU A 54 8.18 -8.41 6.67
CA GLU A 54 8.00 -7.49 7.80
C GLU A 54 8.90 -6.25 7.68
N GLY A 55 9.97 -6.28 6.86
CA GLY A 55 10.78 -5.12 6.52
C GLY A 55 9.97 -4.00 5.85
N LEU A 56 8.94 -4.36 5.08
CA LEU A 56 8.04 -3.38 4.45
C LEU A 56 7.24 -2.57 5.48
N LEU A 57 6.97 -3.14 6.66
CA LEU A 57 6.22 -2.47 7.72
C LEU A 57 7.03 -1.41 8.47
N SER A 58 8.37 -1.47 8.39
CA SER A 58 9.28 -0.52 9.05
C SER A 58 9.83 0.57 8.11
N MET A 59 9.50 0.49 6.82
CA MET A 59 9.88 1.47 5.79
C MET A 59 9.51 2.91 6.16
N GLU A 60 10.18 3.84 5.50
CA GLU A 60 9.87 5.27 5.57
C GLU A 60 8.40 5.56 5.24
N LEU A 61 7.78 6.47 6.01
CA LEU A 61 6.40 6.87 5.78
C LEU A 61 6.32 7.75 4.53
N ARG A 62 5.67 7.25 3.49
CA ARG A 62 5.45 7.99 2.24
C ARG A 62 3.98 8.21 1.97
N CYS A 63 3.63 9.41 1.52
CA CYS A 63 2.28 9.71 1.04
C CYS A 63 1.91 8.79 -0.14
N HIS A 64 0.68 8.25 -0.16
CA HIS A 64 0.23 7.37 -1.24
C HIS A 64 -0.06 8.11 -2.56
N ARG A 65 -0.12 9.45 -2.53
CA ARG A 65 -0.33 10.31 -3.70
C ARG A 65 0.99 10.84 -4.23
N CYS A 66 1.61 11.78 -3.52
CA CYS A 66 2.81 12.48 -3.99
C CYS A 66 4.14 11.80 -3.60
N ARG A 67 4.10 10.69 -2.85
CA ARG A 67 5.30 9.94 -2.41
C ARG A 67 6.28 10.69 -1.50
N SER A 68 5.93 11.89 -1.02
CA SER A 68 6.74 12.64 -0.05
C SER A 68 6.95 11.85 1.23
N ALA A 69 8.18 11.92 1.75
CA ALA A 69 8.55 11.29 3.00
C ALA A 69 8.08 12.12 4.21
N HIS A 70 7.70 11.44 5.28
CA HIS A 70 7.29 12.07 6.53
C HIS A 70 7.97 11.39 7.72
N PRO A 71 8.39 12.15 8.74
CA PRO A 71 9.13 11.59 9.87
C PRO A 71 8.24 10.82 10.85
N ASN A 72 6.93 11.10 10.90
CA ASN A 72 6.01 10.48 11.84
C ASN A 72 4.55 10.52 11.33
N ILE A 73 3.68 9.74 11.98
CA ILE A 73 2.26 9.61 11.63
C ILE A 73 1.50 10.94 11.74
N PRO A 74 1.66 11.79 12.77
CA PRO A 74 0.98 13.08 12.83
C PRO A 74 1.26 13.98 11.62
N ARG A 75 2.54 14.10 11.22
CA ARG A 75 2.91 14.91 10.03
C ARG A 75 2.35 14.30 8.74
N LEU A 76 2.38 12.97 8.62
CA LEU A 76 1.77 12.29 7.48
C LEU A 76 0.26 12.52 7.41
N LYS A 77 -0.47 12.38 8.52
CA LYS A 77 -1.92 12.63 8.60
C LYS A 77 -2.30 14.06 8.19
N SER A 78 -1.56 15.03 8.73
CA SER A 78 -1.70 16.44 8.36
C SER A 78 -1.49 16.64 6.86
N HIS A 79 -0.49 15.96 6.28
CA HIS A 79 -0.22 16.03 4.84
C HIS A 79 -1.32 15.40 3.99
N ILE A 80 -1.72 14.14 4.24
CA ILE A 80 -2.66 13.41 3.38
C ILE A 80 -4.04 14.06 3.34
N THR A 81 -4.46 14.73 4.42
CA THR A 81 -5.72 15.47 4.48
C THR A 81 -5.73 16.66 3.50
N ASN A 82 -4.55 17.23 3.21
CA ASN A 82 -4.38 18.40 2.36
C ASN A 82 -3.73 18.09 1.01
N CYS A 83 -3.33 16.84 0.76
CA CYS A 83 -2.58 16.47 -0.42
C CYS A 83 -3.50 16.43 -1.65
N LYS A 84 -3.28 17.36 -2.58
CA LYS A 84 -4.03 17.48 -3.85
C LYS A 84 -3.37 16.77 -5.03
N ALA A 85 -2.25 16.09 -4.80
CA ALA A 85 -1.60 15.33 -5.86
C ALA A 85 -2.52 14.21 -6.35
N ALA A 86 -2.47 13.94 -7.66
CA ALA A 86 -3.10 12.75 -8.21
C ALA A 86 -2.44 11.49 -7.64
N PHE A 87 -3.15 10.37 -7.68
CA PHE A 87 -2.52 9.08 -7.45
C PHE A 87 -1.48 8.82 -8.55
N PRO A 88 -0.35 8.16 -8.22
CA PRO A 88 0.60 7.72 -9.23
C PRO A 88 -0.11 6.92 -10.33
N ALA A 89 0.10 7.28 -11.59
CA ALA A 89 -0.60 6.66 -12.71
C ALA A 89 -0.43 5.13 -12.74
N ALA A 90 0.74 4.64 -12.32
CA ALA A 90 1.04 3.21 -12.24
C ALA A 90 0.24 2.46 -11.17
N LEU A 91 -0.33 3.16 -10.18
CA LEU A 91 -1.27 2.56 -9.23
C LEU A 91 -2.68 2.53 -9.83
N LEU A 92 -3.10 3.59 -10.51
CA LEU A 92 -4.45 3.67 -11.10
C LEU A 92 -4.70 2.64 -12.22
N GLN A 93 -3.64 2.13 -12.87
CA GLN A 93 -3.76 1.13 -13.91
C GLN A 93 -4.33 -0.19 -13.34
N ASN A 94 -5.44 -0.65 -13.94
CA ASN A 94 -6.13 -1.90 -13.63
C ASN A 94 -6.73 -1.98 -12.22
N GLY A 95 -7.03 -0.84 -11.60
CA GLY A 95 -7.73 -0.79 -10.31
C GLY A 95 -6.87 -1.20 -9.12
N ARG A 96 -5.55 -1.08 -9.22
CA ARG A 96 -4.61 -1.44 -8.16
C ARG A 96 -4.42 -0.30 -7.16
N LEU A 97 -4.06 -0.62 -5.93
CA LEU A 97 -3.74 0.38 -4.90
C LEU A 97 -2.25 0.44 -4.57
N VAL A 98 -1.52 -0.64 -4.82
CA VAL A 98 -0.09 -0.77 -4.53
C VAL A 98 0.59 -1.59 -5.62
N HIS A 99 1.90 -1.39 -5.79
CA HIS A 99 2.70 -2.17 -6.73
C HIS A 99 2.85 -3.61 -6.28
N ARG A 100 2.91 -4.53 -7.27
CA ARG A 100 3.20 -5.94 -7.02
C ARG A 100 4.62 -6.09 -6.45
N PRO A 101 4.83 -6.96 -5.43
CA PRO A 101 6.18 -7.30 -4.98
C PRO A 101 7.02 -7.85 -6.15
N GLY A 102 8.08 -7.14 -6.54
CA GLY A 102 8.97 -7.52 -7.66
C GLY A 102 8.89 -6.63 -8.91
N GLU A 103 7.94 -5.69 -8.99
CA GLU A 103 7.85 -4.69 -10.08
C GLU A 103 8.65 -3.40 -9.80
N VAL A 104 9.56 -3.43 -8.82
CA VAL A 104 10.48 -2.30 -8.62
C VAL A 104 11.61 -2.39 -9.64
N GLY A 105 11.35 -1.88 -10.85
CA GLY A 105 12.38 -1.81 -11.88
C GLY A 105 11.85 -1.43 -13.27
N THR A 106 11.59 -0.15 -13.50
CA THR A 106 11.98 0.62 -14.71
C THR A 106 11.35 2.02 -14.67
N VAL A 107 11.82 2.86 -13.74
CA VAL A 107 11.87 4.30 -14.07
C VAL A 107 13.22 4.49 -14.75
N LYS A 108 13.22 4.44 -16.09
CA LYS A 108 14.35 4.97 -16.88
C LYS A 108 14.36 6.50 -16.72
N PRO A 109 15.54 7.14 -16.85
CA PRO A 109 15.74 8.55 -16.49
C PRO A 109 14.86 9.50 -17.29
#